data_AF-A0A554L9H9-F1
#
_entry.id   AF-A0A554L9H9-F1
#
_cell.length_a   1.000
_cell.length_b   1.000
_cell.length_c   1.000
_cell.angle_alpha   90.00
_cell.angle_beta   90.00
_cell.angle_gamma   90.00
#
_symmetry.space_group_name_H-M   'P 1'
#
loop_
_entity.id
_entity.type
_entity.pdbx_description
1 polymer ?
#
loop_
_entity_poly.entity_id
_entity_poly.type
_entity_poly.pdbx_seq_one_letter_code
_entity_poly.pdbx_strand_id
1 'polypeptide(L)' 'MIKVFVDVDGTMHSTEVSADTHEWLRNGAYLRNRPIGLYLERVVREYGALTEENILKFMDEKWVL' A
#
# COMPACT_ATOMS: atom_id res chain seq x y z
N MET A 1 3.33 14.82 -3.11
CA MET A 1 2.42 13.94 -2.34
C MET A 1 1.39 13.37 -3.30
N ILE A 2 1.11 12.08 -3.22
CA ILE A 2 0.15 11.37 -4.07
C ILE A 2 -0.87 10.71 -3.14
N LYS A 3 -2.15 10.90 -3.42
CA LYS A 3 -3.23 10.31 -2.62
C LYS A 3 -3.53 8.89 -3.12
N VAL A 4 -3.53 7.93 -2.20
CA VAL A 4 -3.91 6.54 -2.46
C VAL A 4 -5.14 6.18 -1.65
N PHE A 5 -5.95 5.26 -2.17
CA PHE A 5 -7.19 4.82 -1.54
C PHE A 5 -7.43 3.33 -1.79
N VAL A 6 -8.14 2.69 -0.86
CA VAL A 6 -8.55 1.30 -0.95
C VAL A 6 -9.86 1.09 -0.20
N ASP A 7 -10.77 0.31 -0.78
CA ASP A 7 -11.97 -0.16 -0.09
C ASP A 7 -11.65 -1.47 0.65
N VAL A 8 -11.92 -1.51 1.95
CA VAL A 8 -11.81 -2.72 2.76
C VAL A 8 -13.14 -2.94 3.46
N ASP A 9 -13.83 -4.00 3.06
CA ASP A 9 -15.12 -4.41 3.63
C ASP A 9 -16.17 -3.27 3.63
N GLY A 10 -16.20 -2.46 2.56
CA GLY A 10 -17.12 -1.33 2.38
C GLY A 10 -16.69 -0.04 3.09
N THR A 11 -15.53 -0.04 3.75
CA THR A 11 -14.93 1.16 4.34
C THR A 11 -13.81 1.68 3.44
N MET A 12 -13.92 2.93 3.01
CA MET A 12 -12.88 3.58 2.20
C MET A 12 -11.75 4.09 3.09
N HIS A 13 -10.56 3.54 2.93
CA HIS A 13 -9.33 4.02 3.56
C HIS A 13 -8.53 4.84 2.56
N SER A 14 -7.96 5.97 2.99
CA SER A 14 -7.09 6.78 2.14
C SER A 14 -5.95 7.41 2.93
N THR A 15 -4.83 7.63 2.27
CA THR A 15 -3.68 8.33 2.83
C THR A 15 -2.91 9.06 1.73
N GLU A 16 -2.04 9.97 2.13
CA GLU A 16 -1.09 10.61 1.22
C GLU A 16 0.29 10.01 1.42
N VAL A 17 0.97 9.75 0.31
CA VAL A 17 2.33 9.18 0.31
C VAL A 17 3.28 10.04 -0.51
N SER A 18 4.58 9.90 -0.25
CA SER A 18 5.63 10.46 -1.10
C SER A 18 5.61 9.85 -2.51
N ALA A 19 6.26 10.54 -3.46
CA ALA A 19 6.42 10.04 -4.81
C ALA A 19 7.21 8.72 -4.84
N ASP A 20 8.24 8.61 -3.99
CA ASP A 20 9.10 7.43 -3.88
C ASP A 20 8.32 6.21 -3.38
N THR A 21 7.52 6.37 -2.32
CA THR A 21 6.63 5.30 -1.82
C THR A 21 5.64 4.86 -2.90
N HIS A 22 5.04 5.82 -3.61
CA HIS A 22 4.10 5.52 -4.69
C HIS A 22 4.76 4.79 -5.87
N GLU A 23 5.96 5.19 -6.27
CA GLU A 23 6.71 4.52 -7.32
C GLU A 23 7.08 3.08 -6.91
N TRP A 24 7.50 2.89 -5.66
CA TRP A 24 7.75 1.57 -5.12
C TRP A 24 6.51 0.66 -5.17
N LEU A 25 5.34 1.16 -4.73
CA LEU A 25 4.07 0.44 -4.82
C LEU A 25 3.76 0.03 -6.27
N ARG A 26 3.96 0.95 -7.23
CA ARG A 26 3.73 0.69 -8.66
C ARG A 26 4.68 -0.37 -9.21
N ASN A 27 5.97 -0.26 -8.90
CA ASN A 27 6.99 -1.18 -9.39
C ASN A 27 6.77 -2.58 -8.81
N GLY A 28 6.46 -2.66 -7.53
CA GLY A 28 6.13 -3.92 -6.88
C GLY A 28 4.87 -4.58 -7.44
N ALA A 29 3.80 -3.81 -7.65
CA ALA A 29 2.57 -4.27 -8.27
C ALA A 29 2.81 -4.83 -9.69
N TYR A 30 3.62 -4.11 -10.48
CA TYR A 30 4.03 -4.54 -11.81
C TYR A 30 4.82 -5.86 -11.80
N LEU A 31 5.88 -5.95 -10.98
CA LEU A 31 6.75 -7.13 -10.92
C LEU A 31 6.01 -8.41 -10.51
N ARG A 32 5.00 -8.28 -9.66
CA ARG A 32 4.20 -9.42 -9.17
C ARG A 32 2.89 -9.64 -9.93
N ASN A 33 2.61 -8.81 -10.94
CA ASN A 33 1.37 -8.82 -11.71
C ASN A 33 0.11 -8.82 -10.81
N ARG A 34 0.10 -7.92 -9.82
CA ARG A 34 -1.01 -7.73 -8.87
C ARG A 34 -1.37 -6.24 -8.77
N PRO A 35 -2.65 -5.90 -8.54
CA PRO A 35 -3.04 -4.50 -8.38
C PRO A 35 -2.49 -3.91 -7.08
N ILE A 36 -2.15 -2.61 -7.09
CA ILE A 36 -1.70 -1.87 -5.91
C ILE A 36 -2.70 -2.01 -4.75
N GLY A 37 -4.00 -1.94 -5.06
CA GLY A 37 -5.08 -2.03 -4.07
C GLY A 37 -5.02 -3.28 -3.19
N LEU A 38 -4.59 -4.44 -3.72
CA LEU A 38 -4.46 -5.67 -2.94
C LEU A 38 -3.40 -5.54 -1.83
N TYR A 39 -2.33 -4.77 -2.09
CA TYR A 39 -1.30 -4.52 -1.08
C TYR A 39 -1.77 -3.51 -0.04
N LEU A 40 -2.46 -2.45 -0.46
CA LEU A 40 -3.03 -1.47 0.46
C LEU A 40 -4.09 -2.10 1.37
N GLU A 41 -4.90 -3.01 0.85
CA GLU A 41 -5.86 -3.78 1.65
C GLU A 41 -5.13 -4.62 2.70
N ARG A 42 -4.07 -5.32 2.32
CA ARG A 42 -3.25 -6.09 3.27
C ARG A 42 -2.62 -5.21 4.34
N VAL A 43 -2.15 -4.02 3.98
CA VAL A 43 -1.64 -3.04 4.96
C VAL A 43 -2.71 -2.70 5.98
N VAL A 44 -3.93 -2.40 5.54
CA VAL A 44 -5.04 -2.09 6.46
C VAL A 44 -5.41 -3.29 7.33
N ARG A 45 -5.49 -4.51 6.75
CA ARG A 45 -5.85 -5.72 7.49
C ARG A 45 -4.78 -6.16 8.50
N GLU A 46 -3.50 -6.00 8.18
CA GLU A 46 -2.38 -6.45 9.02
C GLU A 46 -1.96 -5.40 10.07
N TYR A 47 -2.03 -4.10 9.74
CA TYR A 47 -1.57 -3.01 10.62
C TYR A 47 -2.67 -2.07 11.11
N GLY A 48 -3.93 -2.31 10.73
CA GLY A 48 -5.12 -1.62 11.22
C GLY A 48 -5.42 -0.25 10.60
N ALA A 49 -4.48 0.36 9.89
CA ALA A 49 -4.66 1.67 9.26
C ALA A 49 -3.82 1.83 7.99
N LEU A 50 -4.37 2.55 7.01
CA LEU A 50 -3.62 2.96 5.83
C LEU A 50 -2.83 4.24 6.13
N THR A 51 -1.55 4.09 6.44
CA THR A 51 -0.60 5.20 6.64
C THR A 51 0.66 4.95 5.83
N GLU A 52 1.40 6.00 5.46
CA GLU A 52 2.69 5.83 4.77
C GLU A 52 3.67 4.99 5.60
N GLU A 53 3.69 5.18 6.93
CA GLU A 53 4.48 4.37 7.85
C GLU A 53 4.15 2.88 7.76
N ASN A 54 2.86 2.51 7.80
CA ASN A 54 2.44 1.11 7.71
C ASN A 54 2.70 0.51 6.32
N ILE A 55 2.61 1.32 5.25
CA ILE A 55 2.96 0.90 3.89
C ILE A 55 4.45 0.57 3.82
N LEU A 56 5.32 1.46 4.31
CA LEU A 56 6.76 1.24 4.31
C LEU A 56 7.15 0.05 5.19
N LYS A 57 6.53 -0.09 6.36
CA LYS A 57 6.73 -1.26 7.23
C LYS A 57 6.33 -2.57 6.55
N PHE A 58 5.16 -2.61 5.90
CA PHE A 58 4.73 -3.77 5.12
C PHE A 58 5.71 -4.10 3.99
N MET A 59 6.23 -3.07 3.33
CA MET A 59 7.24 -3.25 2.28
C MET A 59 8.52 -3.86 2.86
N ASP A 60 9.04 -3.33 3.96
CA ASP A 60 10.25 -3.87 4.60
C ASP A 60 10.07 -5.33 5.06
N GLU A 61 8.93 -5.64 5.71
CA GLU A 61 8.71 -6.95 6.32
C GLU A 61 8.28 -8.05 5.34
N LYS A 62 7.50 -7.70 4.32
CA LYS A 62 6.81 -8.69 3.45
C LYS A 62 7.24 -8.61 2.00
N TRP A 63 7.99 -7.59 1.63
CA TRP A 63 8.37 -7.32 0.24
C TRP A 63 9.85 -7.63 -0.01
N VAL A 64 10.24 -8.87 0.25
CA VAL A 64 11.51 -9.40 -0.26
C VAL A 64 11.37 -9.62 -1.78
N LEU A 65 12.22 -8.97 -2.57
CA LEU A 65 12.32 -9.17 -4.03
C LEU A 65 12.95 -10.53 -4.34
#